data_AF-A0A8S3QE00-F1
#
_entry.id   AF-A0A8S3QE00-F1
#
_cell.length_a   1.000
_cell.length_b   1.000
_cell.length_c   1.000
_cell.angle_alpha   90.00
_cell.angle_beta   90.00
_cell.angle_gamma   90.00
#
_symmetry.space_group_name_H-M   'P 1'
#
loop_
_entity.id
_entity.type
_entity.pdbx_description
1 polymer ?
#
loop_
_entity_poly.entity_id
_entity_poly.type
_entity_poly.pdbx_seq_one_letter_code
_entity_poly.pdbx_strand_id
1 'polypeptide(L)'
;MKRPIKKLLLLWYIQQALQLPSVTSKLDQFVHNSVYSLDQDGIDIAVNDFQSCINEAANIALKQRKVKITGKKKKDKPWYNTLLHDLKKSLDHYSRVLALNPFNKELRAKCFHLSKTYNKTRKEKRRNYFKDLMVKLKNTSQSNPKAFWDIINTLKSSDQENKESGIDAESWLHHFKELNTVNNSKLNLNNEYWNALKLCKIPEGHSYLDCNITRSFCHEKRQLRTQNGEPLEDFWKSFKSYLQDNLDDSSEDKRRSISNIETRQAETRQEDQAGIQI
;
A
#
# COMPACT_ATOMS: atom_id res chain seq x y z
N MET A 1 -19.28 31.49 3.80
CA MET A 1 -18.61 31.77 2.50
C MET A 1 -17.69 30.61 2.07
N LYS A 2 -18.19 29.53 1.43
CA LYS A 2 -17.37 28.35 1.03
C LYS A 2 -17.47 27.98 -0.46
N ARG A 3 -17.94 28.88 -1.33
CA ARG A 3 -18.20 28.60 -2.76
C ARG A 3 -17.09 28.98 -3.78
N PRO A 4 -16.08 29.84 -3.53
CA PRO A 4 -15.16 30.25 -4.60
C PRO A 4 -14.16 29.16 -5.03
N ILE A 5 -13.80 28.24 -4.12
CA ILE A 5 -12.77 27.22 -4.38
C ILE A 5 -13.18 26.24 -5.49
N LYS A 6 -14.48 25.95 -5.65
CA LYS A 6 -14.95 25.00 -6.66
C LYS A 6 -14.83 25.54 -8.09
N LYS A 7 -15.02 26.84 -8.29
CA LYS A 7 -14.89 27.48 -9.61
C LYS A 7 -13.44 27.52 -10.07
N LEU A 8 -12.52 27.88 -9.18
CA LEU A 8 -11.08 27.92 -9.47
C LEU A 8 -10.53 26.54 -9.82
N LEU A 9 -10.95 25.50 -9.10
CA LEU A 9 -10.56 24.12 -9.42
C LEU A 9 -11.07 23.67 -10.79
N LEU A 10 -12.32 23.98 -11.15
CA LEU A 10 -12.86 23.62 -12.46
C LEU A 10 -12.09 24.30 -13.60
N LEU A 11 -11.79 25.59 -13.45
CA LEU A 11 -10.98 26.33 -14.43
C LEU A 11 -9.57 25.72 -14.57
N TRP A 12 -8.95 25.33 -13.45
CA TRP A 12 -7.66 24.66 -13.47
C TRP A 12 -7.73 23.30 -14.21
N TYR A 13 -8.77 22.50 -13.98
CA TYR A 13 -8.94 21.24 -14.70
C TYR A 13 -9.21 21.43 -16.20
N ILE A 14 -9.97 22.45 -16.58
CA ILE A 14 -10.18 22.79 -18.00
C ILE A 14 -8.85 23.20 -18.64
N GLN A 15 -8.06 24.04 -17.96
CA GLN A 15 -6.72 24.44 -18.44
C GLN A 15 -5.81 23.22 -18.65
N GLN A 16 -5.81 22.27 -17.72
CA GLN A 16 -5.05 21.02 -17.87
C GLN A 16 -5.59 20.14 -19.00
N ALA A 17 -6.91 20.08 -19.19
CA ALA A 17 -7.53 19.31 -20.27
C ALA A 17 -7.20 19.90 -21.66
N LEU A 18 -7.08 21.22 -21.78
CA LEU A 18 -6.68 21.90 -23.01
C LEU A 18 -5.23 21.58 -23.43
N GLN A 19 -4.37 21.15 -22.49
CA GLN A 19 -2.98 20.77 -22.76
C GLN A 19 -2.84 19.29 -23.20
N LEU A 20 -3.93 18.52 -23.23
CA LEU A 20 -3.86 17.12 -23.62
C LEU A 20 -3.72 16.97 -25.14
N PRO A 21 -2.92 16.00 -25.63
CA PRO A 21 -2.64 15.82 -27.05
C PRO A 21 -3.88 15.72 -27.95
N SER A 22 -4.96 15.12 -27.44
CA SER A 22 -6.22 14.97 -28.19
C SER A 22 -6.94 16.30 -28.42
N VAL A 23 -6.86 17.22 -27.46
CA VAL A 23 -7.49 18.55 -27.54
C VAL A 23 -6.57 19.53 -28.25
N THR A 24 -5.26 19.50 -27.96
CA THR A 24 -4.28 20.35 -28.64
C THR A 24 -4.24 20.07 -30.13
N SER A 25 -4.31 18.80 -30.57
CA SER A 25 -4.36 18.47 -32.00
C SER A 25 -5.58 19.08 -32.71
N LYS A 26 -6.73 19.18 -32.04
CA LYS A 26 -7.93 19.81 -32.61
C LYS A 26 -7.85 21.33 -32.60
N LEU A 27 -7.28 21.91 -31.55
CA LEU A 27 -7.00 23.34 -31.50
C LEU A 27 -5.97 23.75 -32.55
N ASP A 28 -4.93 22.95 -32.76
CA ASP A 28 -3.93 23.20 -33.78
C ASP A 28 -4.56 23.09 -35.17
N GLN A 29 -5.42 22.09 -35.41
CA GLN A 29 -6.21 21.99 -36.63
C GLN A 29 -7.09 23.22 -36.83
N PHE A 30 -7.79 23.69 -35.79
CA PHE A 30 -8.60 24.90 -35.85
C PHE A 30 -7.77 26.15 -36.18
N VAL A 31 -6.62 26.34 -35.53
CA VAL A 31 -5.76 27.51 -35.74
C VAL A 31 -5.10 27.51 -37.12
N HIS A 32 -4.71 26.34 -37.63
CA HIS A 32 -3.99 26.20 -38.90
C HIS A 32 -4.91 25.87 -40.08
N ASN A 33 -6.22 25.68 -39.86
CA ASN A 33 -7.17 25.52 -40.96
C ASN A 33 -7.31 26.86 -41.69
N SER A 34 -6.67 26.97 -42.84
CA SER A 34 -6.81 28.13 -43.74
C SER A 34 -8.12 28.13 -44.53
N VAL A 35 -9.07 27.25 -44.20
CA VAL A 35 -10.25 26.92 -45.01
C VAL A 35 -11.49 27.74 -44.60
N TYR A 36 -11.44 28.51 -43.52
CA TYR A 36 -12.59 29.32 -43.10
C TYR A 36 -12.79 30.50 -44.06
N SER A 37 -13.89 30.47 -44.80
CA SER A 37 -14.35 31.60 -45.61
C SER A 37 -14.85 32.75 -44.71
N LEU A 38 -14.80 33.98 -45.22
CA LEU A 38 -15.27 35.17 -44.51
C LEU A 38 -16.78 35.41 -44.64
N ASP A 39 -17.50 34.47 -45.24
CA ASP A 39 -18.96 34.47 -45.27
C ASP A 39 -19.54 33.91 -43.97
N GLN A 40 -20.86 34.02 -43.82
CA GLN A 40 -21.55 33.56 -42.63
C GLN A 40 -21.33 32.05 -42.39
N ASP A 41 -21.31 31.26 -43.47
CA ASP A 41 -21.12 29.82 -43.40
C ASP A 41 -19.72 29.47 -42.85
N GLY A 42 -18.68 30.15 -43.29
CA GLY A 42 -17.32 29.95 -42.77
C GLY A 42 -17.17 30.33 -41.31
N ILE A 43 -17.83 31.41 -40.86
CA ILE A 43 -17.90 31.81 -39.45
C ILE A 43 -18.59 30.73 -38.62
N ASP A 44 -19.73 30.21 -39.09
CA ASP A 44 -20.51 29.20 -38.37
C ASP A 44 -19.74 27.87 -38.23
N ILE A 45 -18.99 27.47 -39.25
CA ILE A 45 -18.10 26.31 -39.19
C ILE A 45 -16.99 26.54 -38.16
N ALA A 46 -16.33 27.71 -38.17
CA ALA A 46 -15.28 28.05 -37.20
C ALA A 46 -15.80 28.03 -35.75
N VAL A 47 -16.99 28.60 -35.50
CA VAL A 47 -17.62 28.59 -34.17
C VAL A 47 -17.92 27.16 -33.71
N ASN A 48 -18.44 26.30 -34.60
CA ASN A 48 -18.73 24.91 -34.29
C ASN A 48 -17.47 24.10 -33.96
N ASP A 49 -16.39 24.28 -34.73
CA ASP A 49 -15.10 23.61 -34.49
C ASP A 49 -14.50 24.04 -33.14
N PHE A 50 -14.52 25.35 -32.85
CA PHE A 50 -14.07 25.87 -31.57
C PHE A 50 -14.90 25.31 -30.41
N GLN A 51 -16.24 25.30 -30.55
CA GLN A 51 -17.14 24.76 -29.54
C GLN A 51 -16.92 23.27 -29.31
N SER A 52 -16.61 22.50 -30.36
CA SER A 52 -16.23 21.08 -30.27
C SER A 52 -14.97 20.88 -29.42
N CYS A 53 -13.94 21.71 -29.63
CA CYS A 53 -12.71 21.67 -28.83
C CYS A 53 -12.98 21.94 -27.34
N ILE A 54 -13.77 22.98 -27.04
CA ILE A 54 -14.14 23.33 -25.66
C ILE A 54 -14.99 22.24 -25.00
N ASN A 55 -15.94 21.67 -25.73
CA ASN A 55 -16.80 20.59 -25.21
C ASN A 55 -16.00 19.32 -24.91
N GLU A 56 -15.00 18.98 -25.72
CA GLU A 56 -14.12 17.84 -25.44
C GLU A 56 -13.26 18.08 -24.20
N ALA A 57 -12.63 19.25 -24.09
CA ALA A 57 -11.88 19.63 -22.90
C ALA A 57 -12.75 19.59 -21.63
N ALA A 58 -13.98 20.12 -21.72
CA ALA A 58 -14.94 20.08 -20.62
C ALA A 58 -15.34 18.64 -20.27
N ASN A 59 -15.61 17.78 -21.26
CA ASN A 59 -15.94 16.38 -21.03
C ASN A 59 -14.80 15.62 -20.35
N ILE A 60 -13.55 15.88 -20.72
CA ILE A 60 -12.38 15.30 -20.06
C ILE A 60 -12.29 15.80 -18.62
N ALA A 61 -12.38 17.11 -18.40
CA ALA A 61 -12.34 17.72 -17.07
C ALA A 61 -13.46 17.20 -16.15
N LEU A 62 -14.66 16.95 -16.69
CA LEU A 62 -15.81 16.41 -15.96
C LEU A 62 -15.69 14.89 -15.70
N LYS A 63 -15.18 14.10 -16.67
CA LYS A 63 -14.99 12.65 -16.52
C LYS A 63 -13.94 12.27 -15.46
N GLN A 64 -13.03 13.18 -15.11
CA GLN A 64 -12.03 12.93 -14.07
C GLN A 64 -12.61 12.71 -12.68
N ARG A 65 -13.90 13.02 -12.46
CA ARG A 65 -14.59 12.68 -11.22
C ARG A 65 -15.54 11.51 -11.44
N LYS A 66 -14.98 10.30 -11.59
CA LYS A 66 -15.69 9.12 -11.08
C LYS A 66 -15.91 9.42 -9.60
N VAL A 67 -17.10 9.91 -9.23
CA VAL A 67 -17.53 9.96 -7.84
C VAL A 67 -17.32 8.54 -7.38
N LYS A 68 -16.29 8.30 -6.56
CA LYS A 68 -16.10 6.99 -5.94
C LYS A 68 -17.43 6.74 -5.28
N ILE A 69 -18.26 5.87 -5.88
CA ILE A 69 -19.50 5.39 -5.27
C ILE A 69 -19.02 5.02 -3.87
N THR A 70 -19.50 5.76 -2.87
CA THR A 70 -19.06 5.60 -1.49
C THR A 70 -19.19 4.11 -1.22
N GLY A 71 -18.04 3.42 -1.15
CA GLY A 71 -18.02 1.97 -1.16
C GLY A 71 -18.99 1.50 -0.09
N LYS A 72 -19.78 0.45 -0.38
CA LYS A 72 -20.74 -0.13 0.58
C LYS A 72 -20.09 -0.09 1.95
N LYS A 73 -20.68 0.65 2.90
CA LYS A 73 -20.13 0.80 4.25
C LYS A 73 -19.80 -0.62 4.73
N LYS A 74 -18.52 -0.91 4.92
CA LYS A 74 -18.12 -2.21 5.45
C LYS A 74 -18.88 -2.35 6.76
N LYS A 75 -19.63 -3.44 6.93
CA LYS A 75 -20.34 -3.68 8.18
C LYS A 75 -19.30 -3.65 9.29
N ASP A 76 -19.52 -2.80 10.29
CA ASP A 76 -18.60 -2.73 11.42
C ASP A 76 -18.53 -4.11 12.08
N LYS A 77 -17.30 -4.53 12.40
CA LYS A 77 -17.09 -5.83 13.00
C LYS A 77 -17.72 -5.81 14.39
N PRO A 78 -18.52 -6.81 14.77
CA PRO A 78 -19.26 -6.80 16.04
C PRO A 78 -18.35 -6.73 17.28
N TRP A 79 -17.09 -7.17 17.17
CA TRP A 79 -16.09 -7.10 18.24
C TRP A 79 -15.30 -5.78 18.28
N TYR A 80 -15.50 -4.90 17.29
CA TYR A 80 -14.77 -3.63 17.18
C TYR A 80 -15.57 -2.51 17.86
N ASN A 81 -15.19 -2.18 19.08
CA ASN A 81 -15.90 -1.21 19.92
C ASN A 81 -15.28 0.20 19.85
N THR A 82 -15.93 1.16 20.53
CA THR A 82 -15.49 2.55 20.64
C THR A 82 -14.05 2.69 21.14
N LEU A 83 -13.67 1.89 22.14
CA LEU A 83 -12.31 1.90 22.68
C LEU A 83 -11.24 1.58 21.61
N LEU A 84 -11.48 0.57 20.76
CA LEU A 84 -10.55 0.25 19.67
C LEU A 84 -10.51 1.35 18.61
N HIS A 85 -11.66 1.96 18.33
CA HIS A 85 -11.76 3.11 17.44
C HIS A 85 -10.95 4.30 17.96
N ASP A 86 -11.03 4.62 19.25
CA ASP A 86 -10.31 5.74 19.86
C ASP A 86 -8.80 5.51 19.91
N LEU A 87 -8.37 4.27 20.19
CA LEU A 87 -6.97 3.87 20.08
C LEU A 87 -6.45 4.00 18.65
N LYS A 88 -7.24 3.57 17.66
CA LYS A 88 -6.87 3.68 16.24
C LYS A 88 -6.79 5.15 15.80
N LYS A 89 -7.76 5.98 16.18
CA LYS A 89 -7.78 7.41 15.90
C LYS A 89 -6.57 8.12 16.52
N SER A 90 -6.21 7.76 17.75
CA SER A 90 -5.02 8.28 18.43
C SER A 90 -3.74 7.86 17.70
N LEU A 91 -3.62 6.58 17.32
CA LEU A 91 -2.49 6.08 16.54
C LEU A 91 -2.35 6.82 15.20
N ASP A 92 -3.45 7.03 14.46
CA ASP A 92 -3.46 7.75 13.18
C ASP A 92 -3.13 9.24 13.34
N HIS A 93 -3.48 9.84 14.48
CA HIS A 93 -3.06 11.19 14.83
C HIS A 93 -1.55 11.26 15.06
N TYR A 94 -0.99 10.43 15.95
CA TYR A 94 0.45 10.45 16.24
C TYR A 94 1.31 10.02 15.07
N SER A 95 0.83 9.11 14.22
CA SER A 95 1.51 8.72 12.98
C SER A 95 1.65 9.91 12.02
N ARG A 96 0.61 10.75 11.88
CA ARG A 96 0.68 11.98 11.08
C ARG A 96 1.61 13.02 11.69
N VAL A 97 1.58 13.21 13.00
CA VAL A 97 2.47 14.15 13.70
C VAL A 97 3.93 13.70 13.58
N LEU A 98 4.18 12.39 13.68
CA LEU A 98 5.50 11.79 13.51
C LEU A 98 6.03 11.96 12.08
N ALA A 99 5.16 11.85 11.06
CA ALA A 99 5.54 12.10 9.67
C ALA A 99 6.05 13.53 9.44
N LEU A 100 5.55 14.50 10.20
CA LEU A 100 6.03 15.89 10.17
C LEU A 100 7.31 16.09 11.00
N ASN A 101 7.60 15.21 11.96
CA ASN A 101 8.71 15.35 12.91
C ASN A 101 9.45 14.00 13.12
N PRO A 102 10.09 13.43 12.10
CA PRO A 102 10.57 12.05 12.11
C PRO A 102 11.66 11.77 13.17
N PHE A 103 12.45 12.79 13.53
CA PHE A 103 13.56 12.64 14.46
C PHE A 103 13.16 12.73 15.94
N ASN A 104 11.95 13.18 16.24
CA ASN A 104 11.48 13.30 17.61
C ASN A 104 11.36 11.90 18.26
N LYS A 105 12.23 11.64 19.27
CA LYS A 105 12.31 10.33 19.95
C LYS A 105 11.06 10.03 20.76
N GLU A 106 10.47 11.02 21.41
CA GLU A 106 9.27 10.85 22.25
C GLU A 106 8.06 10.49 21.39
N LEU A 107 7.86 11.16 20.25
CA LEU A 107 6.78 10.84 19.33
C LEU A 107 6.89 9.42 18.77
N ARG A 108 8.12 8.97 18.46
CA ARG A 108 8.38 7.59 18.03
C ARG A 108 8.01 6.58 19.12
N ALA A 109 8.48 6.80 20.34
CA ALA A 109 8.18 5.94 21.48
C ALA A 109 6.66 5.88 21.76
N LYS A 110 5.98 7.02 21.70
CA LYS A 110 4.53 7.13 21.92
C LYS A 110 3.73 6.42 20.83
N CYS A 111 4.09 6.63 19.57
CA CYS A 111 3.46 5.96 18.43
C CYS A 111 3.65 4.43 18.50
N PHE A 112 4.86 3.98 18.87
CA PHE A 112 5.15 2.56 19.07
C PHE A 112 4.32 1.96 20.20
N HIS A 113 4.26 2.61 21.37
CA HIS A 113 3.46 2.15 22.49
C HIS A 113 1.96 2.06 22.15
N LEU A 114 1.41 3.09 21.49
CA LEU A 114 0.02 3.08 21.02
C LEU A 114 -0.25 1.95 20.02
N SER A 115 0.66 1.69 19.10
CA SER A 115 0.55 0.59 18.15
C SER A 115 0.49 -0.77 18.86
N LYS A 116 1.40 -1.00 19.81
CA LYS A 116 1.46 -2.23 20.62
C LYS A 116 0.17 -2.41 21.44
N THR A 117 -0.27 -1.35 22.11
CA THR A 117 -1.51 -1.36 22.91
C THR A 117 -2.73 -1.63 22.04
N TYR A 118 -2.89 -0.93 20.92
CA TYR A 118 -3.97 -1.18 19.96
C TYR A 118 -3.97 -2.63 19.48
N ASN A 119 -2.82 -3.17 19.06
CA ASN A 119 -2.72 -4.54 18.57
C ASN A 119 -3.07 -5.57 19.65
N LYS A 120 -2.58 -5.38 20.89
CA LYS A 120 -2.88 -6.25 22.03
C LYS A 120 -4.39 -6.24 22.31
N THR A 121 -4.98 -5.07 22.50
CA THR A 121 -6.41 -4.93 22.81
C THR A 121 -7.28 -5.44 21.68
N ARG A 122 -6.90 -5.23 20.42
CA ARG A 122 -7.62 -5.74 19.24
C ARG A 122 -7.66 -7.26 19.24
N LYS A 123 -6.50 -7.91 19.47
CA LYS A 123 -6.40 -9.37 19.54
C LYS A 123 -7.23 -9.92 20.70
N GLU A 124 -7.15 -9.29 21.86
CA GLU A 124 -7.91 -9.67 23.06
C GLU A 124 -9.43 -9.58 22.84
N LYS A 125 -9.93 -8.44 22.36
CA LYS A 125 -11.37 -8.26 22.07
C LYS A 125 -11.88 -9.25 21.04
N ARG A 126 -11.09 -9.53 20.00
CA ARG A 126 -11.42 -10.57 19.02
C ARG A 126 -11.52 -11.94 19.71
N ARG A 127 -10.51 -12.36 20.49
CA ARG A 127 -10.55 -13.65 21.20
C ARG A 127 -11.74 -13.78 22.14
N ASN A 128 -12.03 -12.74 22.93
CA ASN A 128 -13.15 -12.74 23.86
C ASN A 128 -14.48 -12.89 23.11
N TYR A 129 -14.66 -12.15 22.01
CA TYR A 129 -15.85 -12.30 21.17
C TYR A 129 -16.03 -13.73 20.62
N PHE A 130 -14.95 -14.36 20.12
CA PHE A 130 -15.02 -15.76 19.67
C PHE A 130 -15.31 -16.73 20.82
N LYS A 131 -14.71 -16.52 21.99
CA LYS A 131 -14.98 -17.30 23.20
C LYS A 131 -16.47 -17.21 23.58
N ASP A 132 -17.03 -16.01 23.55
CA ASP A 132 -18.45 -15.76 23.84
C ASP A 132 -19.37 -16.41 22.82
N LEU A 133 -19.02 -16.37 21.52
CA LEU A 133 -19.76 -17.08 20.48
C LEU A 133 -19.74 -18.59 20.70
N MET A 134 -18.61 -19.17 21.11
CA MET A 134 -18.51 -20.61 21.39
C MET A 134 -19.36 -21.03 22.59
N VAL A 135 -19.41 -20.20 23.63
CA VAL A 135 -20.32 -20.43 24.78
C VAL A 135 -21.77 -20.35 24.33
N LYS A 136 -22.14 -19.33 23.55
CA LYS A 136 -23.50 -19.21 22.98
C LYS A 136 -23.86 -20.41 22.10
N LEU A 137 -22.93 -20.88 21.26
CA LEU A 137 -23.14 -22.02 20.38
C LEU A 137 -23.45 -23.30 21.18
N LYS A 138 -22.69 -23.55 22.25
CA LYS A 138 -22.92 -24.71 23.15
C LYS A 138 -24.28 -24.65 23.84
N ASN A 139 -24.70 -23.47 24.29
CA ASN A 139 -25.98 -23.31 24.98
C ASN A 139 -27.19 -23.36 24.01
N THR A 140 -26.99 -22.96 22.76
CA THR A 140 -28.07 -22.83 21.77
C THR A 140 -28.34 -24.14 21.02
N SER A 141 -27.36 -25.06 20.95
CA SER A 141 -27.45 -26.30 20.17
C SER A 141 -28.67 -27.17 20.53
N GLN A 142 -29.08 -27.17 21.80
CA GLN A 142 -30.20 -27.98 22.28
C GLN A 142 -31.54 -27.23 22.25
N SER A 143 -31.52 -25.89 22.26
CA SER A 143 -32.72 -25.08 22.48
C SER A 143 -33.33 -24.52 21.20
N ASN A 144 -32.50 -24.10 20.24
CA ASN A 144 -32.98 -23.43 19.02
C ASN A 144 -32.04 -23.67 17.82
N PRO A 145 -32.41 -24.54 16.87
CA PRO A 145 -31.55 -24.87 15.74
C PRO A 145 -31.33 -23.67 14.79
N LYS A 146 -32.28 -22.74 14.69
CA LYS A 146 -32.12 -21.56 13.81
C LYS A 146 -31.03 -20.61 14.33
N ALA A 147 -31.10 -20.27 15.62
CA ALA A 147 -30.11 -19.42 16.25
C ALA A 147 -28.70 -20.04 16.24
N PHE A 148 -28.62 -21.38 16.33
CA PHE A 148 -27.37 -22.12 16.15
C PHE A 148 -26.75 -21.87 14.77
N TRP A 149 -27.54 -22.03 13.70
CA TRP A 149 -27.06 -21.79 12.33
C TRP A 149 -26.68 -20.33 12.08
N ASP A 150 -27.39 -19.37 12.66
CA ASP A 150 -27.03 -17.95 12.58
C ASP A 150 -25.66 -17.66 13.21
N ILE A 151 -25.35 -18.29 14.34
CA ILE A 151 -24.02 -18.19 14.98
C ILE A 151 -22.95 -18.83 14.08
N ILE A 152 -23.21 -20.00 13.51
CA ILE A 152 -22.26 -20.65 12.57
C ILE A 152 -22.01 -19.78 11.34
N ASN A 153 -23.06 -19.19 10.76
CA ASN A 153 -22.92 -18.30 9.61
C ASN A 153 -22.13 -17.03 9.96
N THR A 154 -22.30 -16.52 11.18
CA THR A 154 -21.50 -15.41 11.69
C THR A 154 -20.02 -15.80 11.83
N LEU A 155 -19.71 -16.99 12.35
CA LEU A 155 -18.35 -17.51 12.44
C LEU A 155 -17.71 -17.67 11.06
N LYS A 156 -18.41 -18.32 10.11
CA LYS A 156 -17.93 -18.51 8.73
C LYS A 156 -17.65 -17.19 7.99
N SER A 157 -18.48 -16.17 8.22
CA SER A 157 -18.32 -14.84 7.61
C SER A 157 -17.13 -14.07 8.19
N SER A 158 -16.75 -14.35 9.45
CA SER A 158 -15.69 -13.63 10.14
C SER A 158 -14.27 -14.02 9.69
N ASP A 159 -14.10 -15.23 9.18
CA ASP A 159 -12.81 -15.73 8.66
C ASP A 159 -12.61 -15.47 7.16
N GLN A 160 -13.64 -15.00 6.44
CA GLN A 160 -13.53 -14.68 5.02
C GLN A 160 -12.56 -13.54 4.69
N GLU A 161 -12.19 -12.68 5.66
CA GLU A 161 -11.18 -11.65 5.41
C GLU A 161 -9.76 -12.20 5.17
N ASN A 162 -9.51 -13.46 5.54
CA ASN A 162 -8.26 -14.18 5.31
C ASN A 162 -8.47 -15.43 4.43
N LYS A 163 -9.58 -15.53 3.70
CA LYS A 163 -9.62 -16.46 2.57
C LYS A 163 -8.72 -15.88 1.49
N GLU A 164 -7.43 -16.11 1.64
CA GLU A 164 -6.57 -16.35 0.48
C GLU A 164 -7.37 -17.26 -0.43
N SER A 165 -7.63 -16.79 -1.64
CA SER A 165 -8.26 -17.55 -2.72
C SER A 165 -7.74 -18.97 -2.62
N GLY A 166 -8.60 -19.93 -2.28
CA GLY A 166 -8.18 -21.28 -1.92
C GLY A 166 -7.13 -21.74 -2.91
N ILE A 167 -5.89 -21.85 -2.46
CA ILE A 167 -4.77 -22.19 -3.31
C ILE A 167 -5.15 -23.54 -3.89
N ASP A 168 -5.27 -23.58 -5.22
CA ASP A 168 -5.68 -24.80 -5.89
C ASP A 168 -4.71 -25.93 -5.54
N ALA A 169 -5.22 -27.16 -5.47
CA ALA A 169 -4.42 -28.32 -5.08
C ALA A 169 -3.19 -28.48 -5.98
N GLU A 170 -3.30 -28.09 -7.26
CA GLU A 170 -2.21 -28.14 -8.23
C GLU A 170 -1.15 -27.07 -7.95
N SER A 171 -1.56 -25.88 -7.51
CA SER A 171 -0.65 -24.81 -7.06
C SER A 171 0.13 -25.23 -5.80
N TRP A 172 -0.53 -25.93 -4.86
CA TRP A 172 0.15 -26.52 -3.70
C TRP A 172 1.17 -27.58 -4.11
N LEU A 173 0.79 -28.50 -4.99
CA LEU A 173 1.67 -29.55 -5.48
C LEU A 173 2.90 -28.97 -6.19
N HIS A 174 2.71 -27.94 -7.02
CA HIS A 174 3.79 -27.26 -7.73
C HIS A 174 4.77 -26.62 -6.76
N HIS A 175 4.26 -25.86 -5.78
CA HIS A 175 5.09 -25.23 -4.75
C HIS A 175 5.95 -26.24 -3.98
N PHE A 176 5.36 -27.37 -3.57
CA PHE A 176 6.13 -28.43 -2.89
C PHE A 176 7.14 -29.13 -3.79
N LYS A 177 6.85 -29.28 -5.09
CA LYS A 177 7.82 -29.80 -6.06
C LYS A 177 9.00 -28.85 -6.24
N GLU A 178 8.76 -27.54 -6.36
CA GLU A 178 9.82 -26.53 -6.43
C GLU A 178 10.68 -26.49 -5.17
N LEU A 179 10.08 -26.57 -3.98
CA LEU A 179 10.83 -26.64 -2.73
C LEU A 179 11.76 -27.86 -2.68
N ASN A 180 11.35 -28.97 -3.29
CA ASN A 180 12.15 -30.20 -3.34
C ASN A 180 13.22 -30.20 -4.46
N THR A 181 13.06 -29.40 -5.52
CA THR A 181 14.06 -29.33 -6.61
C THR A 181 15.18 -28.33 -6.35
N VAL A 182 14.95 -27.31 -5.51
CA VAL A 182 15.90 -26.20 -5.32
C VAL A 182 17.08 -26.51 -4.39
N ASN A 183 17.10 -27.65 -3.69
CA ASN A 183 18.06 -27.89 -2.60
C ASN A 183 19.08 -29.01 -2.84
N ASN A 184 20.12 -28.69 -3.63
CA ASN A 184 21.47 -29.20 -3.35
C ASN A 184 22.57 -28.13 -3.50
N SER A 185 22.39 -27.09 -4.31
CA SER A 185 23.42 -26.05 -4.52
C SER A 185 23.27 -24.79 -3.67
N LYS A 186 22.03 -24.41 -3.27
CA LYS A 186 21.77 -23.17 -2.51
C LYS A 186 21.84 -23.31 -0.99
N LEU A 187 21.84 -24.54 -0.46
CA LEU A 187 21.94 -24.78 0.99
C LEU A 187 23.28 -24.35 1.58
N ASN A 188 24.38 -24.37 0.80
CA ASN A 188 25.70 -24.02 1.32
C ASN A 188 25.86 -22.53 1.62
N LEU A 189 25.35 -21.63 0.77
CA LEU A 189 25.46 -20.18 1.00
C LEU A 189 24.59 -19.68 2.16
N ASN A 190 23.40 -20.25 2.34
CA ASN A 190 22.55 -19.87 3.47
C ASN A 190 23.13 -20.38 4.80
N ASN A 191 23.77 -21.55 4.83
CA ASN A 191 24.31 -22.09 6.09
C ASN A 191 25.49 -21.27 6.62
N GLU A 192 26.40 -20.79 5.77
CA GLU A 192 27.50 -19.92 6.21
C GLU A 192 26.98 -18.59 6.77
N TYR A 193 25.98 -17.99 6.12
CA TYR A 193 25.38 -16.74 6.58
C TYR A 193 24.62 -16.90 7.91
N TRP A 194 23.84 -17.99 8.06
CA TRP A 194 23.15 -18.28 9.31
C TRP A 194 24.11 -18.61 10.46
N ASN A 195 25.23 -19.27 10.17
CA ASN A 195 26.27 -19.53 11.16
C ASN A 195 26.95 -18.22 11.58
N ALA A 196 27.24 -17.30 10.65
CA ALA A 196 27.75 -15.97 10.97
C ALA A 196 26.77 -15.14 11.82
N LEU A 197 25.47 -15.20 11.50
CA LEU A 197 24.43 -14.52 12.26
C LEU A 197 24.21 -15.10 13.65
N LYS A 198 24.29 -16.43 13.81
CA LYS A 198 24.22 -17.10 15.12
C LYS A 198 25.40 -16.75 16.02
N LEU A 199 26.58 -16.52 15.43
CA LEU A 199 27.79 -16.14 16.17
C LEU A 199 27.78 -14.67 16.58
N CYS A 200 27.05 -13.80 15.87
CA CYS A 200 26.84 -12.43 16.29
C CYS A 200 25.84 -12.35 17.45
N LYS A 201 26.37 -12.33 18.67
CA LYS A 201 25.60 -11.90 19.85
C LYS A 201 25.20 -10.43 19.65
N ILE A 202 23.92 -10.19 19.38
CA ILE A 202 23.37 -8.85 19.31
C ILE A 202 23.38 -8.32 20.76
N PRO A 203 24.08 -7.20 21.04
CA PRO A 203 24.06 -6.61 22.37
C PRO A 203 22.61 -6.21 22.71
N GLU A 204 22.18 -6.48 23.95
CA GLU A 204 20.82 -6.18 24.39
C GLU A 204 20.46 -4.72 24.10
N GLY A 205 19.37 -4.51 23.35
CA GLY A 205 18.87 -3.18 22.99
C GLY A 205 19.19 -2.69 21.58
N HIS A 206 19.99 -3.42 20.78
CA HIS A 206 20.27 -3.06 19.38
C HIS A 206 19.32 -3.76 18.39
N SER A 207 18.93 -3.06 17.32
CA SER A 207 18.12 -3.64 16.24
C SER A 207 18.98 -4.56 15.37
N TYR A 208 18.36 -5.63 14.84
CA TYR A 208 19.01 -6.54 13.89
C TYR A 208 19.57 -5.80 12.65
N LEU A 209 18.91 -4.71 12.24
CA LEU A 209 19.35 -3.85 11.13
C LEU A 209 20.59 -3.00 11.44
N ASP A 210 20.92 -2.83 12.72
CA ASP A 210 22.08 -2.08 13.18
C ASP A 210 23.30 -2.99 13.41
N CYS A 211 23.18 -4.30 13.20
CA CYS A 211 24.32 -5.20 13.35
C CYS A 211 25.30 -4.99 12.19
N ASN A 212 26.60 -4.99 12.52
CA ASN A 212 27.67 -4.77 11.53
C ASN A 212 27.61 -5.80 10.38
N ILE A 213 27.09 -7.01 10.62
CA ILE A 213 26.89 -8.03 9.59
C ILE A 213 25.86 -7.57 8.55
N THR A 214 24.69 -7.09 8.95
CA THR A 214 23.68 -6.59 8.00
C THR A 214 24.20 -5.38 7.24
N ARG A 215 24.99 -4.51 7.89
CA ARG A 215 25.62 -3.36 7.24
C ARG A 215 26.68 -3.77 6.22
N SER A 216 27.53 -4.74 6.58
CA SER A 216 28.57 -5.30 5.69
C SER A 216 27.95 -6.02 4.51
N PHE A 217 26.91 -6.83 4.72
CA PHE A 217 26.18 -7.51 3.66
C PHE A 217 25.52 -6.53 2.68
N CYS A 218 24.86 -5.49 3.20
CA CYS A 218 24.29 -4.43 2.35
C CYS A 218 25.38 -3.68 1.57
N HIS A 219 26.56 -3.48 2.17
CA HIS A 219 27.68 -2.81 1.52
C HIS A 219 28.33 -3.67 0.43
N GLU A 220 28.58 -4.94 0.70
CA GLU A 220 29.11 -5.93 -0.26
C GLU A 220 28.16 -6.09 -1.45
N LYS A 221 26.85 -6.24 -1.21
CA LYS A 221 25.86 -6.29 -2.29
C LYS A 221 25.77 -4.99 -3.08
N ARG A 222 26.03 -3.84 -2.46
CA ARG A 222 26.12 -2.54 -3.16
C ARG A 222 27.35 -2.50 -4.08
N GLN A 223 28.51 -2.99 -3.62
CA GLN A 223 29.74 -3.04 -4.42
C GLN A 223 29.63 -4.00 -5.61
N LEU A 224 29.11 -5.21 -5.39
CA LEU A 224 28.87 -6.18 -6.47
C LEU A 224 27.91 -5.63 -7.53
N ARG A 225 26.96 -4.76 -7.14
CA ARG A 225 26.07 -4.08 -8.08
C ARG A 225 26.73 -2.97 -8.88
N THR A 226 27.61 -2.17 -8.27
CA THR A 226 28.41 -1.18 -9.01
C THR A 226 29.25 -1.85 -10.09
N GLN A 227 29.69 -3.09 -9.84
CA GLN A 227 30.45 -3.89 -10.81
C GLN A 227 29.58 -4.50 -11.91
N ASN A 228 28.32 -4.88 -11.60
CA ASN A 228 27.44 -5.59 -12.52
C ASN A 228 26.43 -4.71 -13.29
N GLY A 229 26.33 -3.42 -12.97
CA GLY A 229 25.46 -2.47 -13.68
C GLY A 229 23.95 -2.67 -13.47
N GLU A 230 23.54 -3.45 -12.47
CA GLU A 230 22.12 -3.73 -12.24
C GLU A 230 21.37 -2.51 -11.66
N PRO A 231 20.13 -2.22 -12.11
CA PRO A 231 19.30 -1.13 -11.59
C PRO A 231 19.00 -1.26 -10.09
N LEU A 232 18.96 -0.13 -9.38
CA LEU A 232 18.77 -0.09 -7.91
C LEU A 232 17.41 -0.59 -7.45
N GLU A 233 16.42 -0.52 -8.33
CA GLU A 233 15.07 -0.95 -8.03
C GLU A 233 14.93 -2.46 -7.97
N ASP A 234 15.71 -3.21 -8.75
CA ASP A 234 15.62 -4.67 -8.75
C ASP A 234 16.31 -5.29 -7.53
N PHE A 235 17.34 -4.62 -7.00
CA PHE A 235 17.93 -4.96 -5.70
C PHE A 235 16.91 -4.83 -4.56
N TRP A 236 16.24 -3.69 -4.46
CA TRP A 236 15.29 -3.47 -3.37
C TRP A 236 14.08 -4.40 -3.49
N LYS A 237 13.64 -4.73 -4.71
CA LYS A 237 12.62 -5.76 -4.93
C LYS A 237 13.09 -7.13 -4.45
N SER A 238 14.29 -7.55 -4.83
CA SER A 238 14.86 -8.85 -4.44
C SER A 238 15.08 -8.95 -2.93
N PHE A 239 15.65 -7.91 -2.31
CA PHE A 239 15.86 -7.85 -0.87
C PHE A 239 14.54 -7.82 -0.09
N LYS A 240 13.54 -7.09 -0.60
CA LYS A 240 12.20 -7.08 -0.02
C LYS A 240 11.55 -8.46 -0.12
N SER A 241 11.60 -9.13 -1.28
CA SER A 241 11.11 -10.50 -1.46
C SER A 241 11.81 -11.45 -0.48
N TYR A 242 13.14 -11.38 -0.39
CA TYR A 242 13.91 -12.20 0.54
C TYR A 242 13.46 -12.04 2.00
N LEU A 243 13.27 -10.81 2.48
CA LEU A 243 12.75 -10.57 3.82
C LEU A 243 11.30 -11.03 3.98
N GLN A 244 10.52 -10.97 2.91
CA GLN A 244 9.16 -11.47 2.87
C GLN A 244 9.10 -13.01 2.93
N ASP A 245 10.08 -13.69 2.38
CA ASP A 245 10.10 -15.15 2.30
C ASP A 245 10.77 -15.78 3.53
N ASN A 246 11.67 -15.06 4.21
CA ASN A 246 12.55 -15.66 5.25
C ASN A 246 12.33 -15.14 6.68
N LEU A 247 11.57 -14.06 6.88
CA LEU A 247 11.18 -13.62 8.23
C LEU A 247 9.79 -14.16 8.56
N ASP A 248 9.62 -14.66 9.79
CA ASP A 248 8.34 -15.16 10.27
C ASP A 248 7.26 -14.06 10.20
N ASP A 249 6.11 -14.35 9.59
CA ASP A 249 5.02 -13.40 9.32
C ASP A 249 4.42 -12.77 10.59
N SER A 250 4.69 -13.41 11.73
CA SER A 250 4.26 -12.97 13.05
C SER A 250 5.15 -11.87 13.65
N SER A 251 6.35 -11.63 13.13
CA SER A 251 7.34 -10.74 13.74
C SER A 251 7.09 -9.27 13.37
N GLU A 252 6.95 -8.41 14.37
CA GLU A 252 6.88 -6.94 14.18
C GLU A 252 8.15 -6.42 13.48
N ASP A 253 9.26 -7.15 13.61
CA ASP A 253 10.55 -6.82 13.00
C ASP A 253 10.53 -6.99 11.48
N LYS A 254 9.77 -7.95 10.93
CA LYS A 254 9.56 -8.09 9.47
C LYS A 254 8.90 -6.85 8.89
N ARG A 255 7.81 -6.40 9.52
CA ARG A 255 7.05 -5.23 9.07
C ARG A 255 7.86 -3.95 9.19
N ARG A 256 8.64 -3.82 10.26
CA ARG A 256 9.54 -2.68 10.49
C ARG A 256 10.67 -2.65 9.45
N SER A 257 11.25 -3.81 9.15
CA SER A 257 12.32 -3.95 8.15
C SER A 257 11.84 -3.60 6.74
N ILE A 258 10.65 -4.10 6.35
CA ILE A 258 10.05 -3.77 5.05
C ILE A 258 9.73 -2.27 4.93
N SER A 259 9.15 -1.66 5.97
CA SER A 259 8.84 -0.22 5.97
C SER A 259 10.09 0.66 5.88
N ASN A 260 11.18 0.26 6.55
CA ASN A 260 12.45 1.00 6.49
C ASN A 260 13.09 0.90 5.09
N ILE A 261 12.93 -0.23 4.41
CA ILE A 261 13.41 -0.43 3.04
C ILE A 261 12.66 0.45 2.05
N GLU A 262 11.34 0.53 2.17
CA GLU A 262 10.53 1.41 1.31
C GLU A 262 10.89 2.88 1.51
N THR A 263 11.20 3.28 2.74
CA THR A 263 11.66 4.64 3.05
C THR A 263 13.01 4.93 2.40
N ARG A 264 13.99 4.01 2.53
CA ARG A 264 15.30 4.16 1.89
C ARG A 264 15.23 4.14 0.37
N GLN A 265 14.36 3.32 -0.21
CA GLN A 265 14.13 3.30 -1.66
C GLN A 265 13.58 4.65 -2.15
N ALA A 266 12.74 5.32 -1.35
CA ALA A 266 12.25 6.66 -1.66
C ALA A 266 13.36 7.72 -1.54
N GLU A 267 14.21 7.62 -0.51
CA GLU A 267 15.38 8.51 -0.33
C GLU A 267 16.37 8.40 -1.50
N THR A 268 16.72 7.18 -1.92
CA THR A 268 17.67 7.02 -3.04
C THR A 268 17.12 7.54 -4.36
N ARG A 269 15.80 7.40 -4.61
CA ARG A 269 15.15 8.01 -5.78
C ARG A 269 15.22 9.54 -5.76
N GLN A 270 15.17 10.16 -4.58
CA GLN A 270 15.33 11.61 -4.45
C GLN A 270 16.78 12.05 -4.67
N GLU A 271 17.76 11.29 -4.18
CA GLU A 271 19.19 11.54 -4.41
C GLU A 271 19.56 11.41 -5.89
N ASP A 272 19.07 10.37 -6.58
CA ASP A 272 19.29 10.16 -8.02
C ASP A 272 18.66 11.30 -8.85
N GLN A 273 17.48 11.81 -8.44
CA GLN A 273 16.85 12.97 -9.09
C GLN A 273 17.60 14.29 -8.86
N ALA A 274 18.23 14.45 -7.68
CA ALA A 274 19.03 15.62 -7.36
C ALA A 274 20.39 15.63 -8.07
N GLY A 275 20.98 14.45 -8.31
CA GLY A 275 22.27 14.30 -9.01
C GLY A 275 22.22 14.53 -10.52
N ILE A 276 21.03 14.55 -11.13
CA ILE A 276 20.83 14.76 -12.58
C ILE A 276 20.69 16.27 -12.93
N GLN A 277 20.69 17.17 -11.93
CA GLN A 277 20.60 18.64 -12.14
C GLN A 277 21.95 19.38 -12.14
N ILE A 278 23.07 18.69 -12.43
CA ILE A 278 24.38 19.32 -12.70
C ILE A 278 24.63 19.27 -14.21
#